data_AF-W9YUK9-F1
#
_entry.id   AF-W9YUK9-F1
#
_cell.length_a   1.000
_cell.length_b   1.000
_cell.length_c   1.000
_cell.angle_alpha   90.00
_cell.angle_beta   90.00
_cell.angle_gamma   90.00
#
_symmetry.space_group_name_H-M   'P 1'
#
loop_
_entity.id
_entity.type
_entity.pdbx_description
1 polymer ?
#
loop_
_entity_poly.entity_id
_entity_poly.type
_entity_poly.pdbx_seq_one_letter_code
_entity_poly.pdbx_strand_id
1 'polypeptide(L)'
;MDEEDTTGANKCPVCGSDPRTHPGLRFKINTKCYHRICEGCVDRHFSSGKAECPVGGCHVSLWKREWRTQTFEDLKIEREIEIRKRVNKILDRREDEFETKRDYDDFLELREELIMNLVFRTDVAATNRKLKEYAQANGIKTDPTEATSEPGVKAVKKKDVAPDAADPSGLIKGLKKIVLAKAKAPYDPFMGMPRTKDYYQVDDKYVSKVRGKPADAMLAGGYDFAEYMDECLLRAFAGLGVFIEDEMSTRDNTAIPIPGAA
;
A
#
# COMPACT_ATOMS: atom_id res chain seq x y z
N MET A 1 26.60 6.72 -42.55
CA MET A 1 27.83 5.92 -42.62
C MET A 1 27.90 5.09 -41.34
N ASP A 2 27.01 4.10 -41.20
CA ASP A 2 26.93 3.23 -40.01
C ASP A 2 26.36 1.85 -40.40
N GLU A 3 26.81 1.28 -41.53
CA GLU A 3 26.33 -0.03 -42.02
C GLU A 3 27.28 -1.21 -41.69
N GLU A 4 28.43 -0.98 -41.06
CA GLU A 4 29.41 -2.05 -40.76
C GLU A 4 29.21 -2.79 -39.43
N ASP A 5 28.42 -2.27 -38.49
CA ASP A 5 28.31 -2.85 -37.13
C ASP A 5 27.27 -3.99 -36.97
N THR A 6 26.41 -4.23 -37.96
CA THR A 6 25.35 -5.26 -37.85
C THR A 6 25.85 -6.68 -38.10
N THR A 7 26.98 -6.84 -38.81
CA THR A 7 27.53 -8.16 -39.19
C THR A 7 28.39 -8.82 -38.11
N GLY A 8 28.93 -8.04 -37.17
CA GLY A 8 29.62 -8.53 -35.96
C GLY A 8 28.68 -8.90 -34.81
N ALA A 9 27.41 -8.45 -34.85
CA ALA A 9 26.46 -8.60 -33.75
C ALA A 9 25.95 -10.04 -33.52
N ASN A 10 26.10 -10.90 -34.53
CA ASN A 10 25.60 -12.28 -34.53
C ASN A 10 26.66 -13.33 -34.19
N LYS A 11 27.86 -12.91 -33.76
CA LYS A 11 28.96 -13.81 -33.43
C LYS A 11 29.15 -13.94 -31.94
N CYS A 12 29.44 -15.16 -31.46
CA CYS A 12 29.86 -15.34 -30.08
C CYS A 12 31.27 -14.75 -29.86
N PRO A 13 31.49 -13.84 -28.90
CA PRO A 13 32.81 -13.24 -28.66
C PRO A 13 33.86 -14.22 -28.13
N VAL A 14 33.45 -15.40 -27.64
CA VAL A 14 34.35 -16.40 -27.04
C VAL A 14 34.76 -17.48 -28.03
N CYS A 15 33.81 -18.00 -28.82
CA CYS A 15 34.05 -19.11 -29.75
C CYS A 15 33.90 -18.73 -31.22
N GLY A 16 33.52 -17.49 -31.53
CA GLY A 16 33.36 -17.00 -32.91
C GLY A 16 32.26 -17.69 -33.71
N SER A 17 31.38 -18.47 -33.06
CA SER A 17 30.31 -19.18 -33.76
C SER A 17 29.11 -18.27 -34.03
N ASP A 18 28.56 -18.45 -35.23
CA ASP A 18 27.44 -17.66 -35.76
C ASP A 18 26.25 -18.59 -36.04
N PRO A 19 24.99 -18.11 -35.95
CA PRO A 19 23.81 -18.86 -36.37
C PRO A 19 23.88 -19.36 -37.82
N ARG A 20 24.66 -18.67 -38.68
CA ARG A 20 24.92 -19.11 -40.06
C ARG A 20 25.75 -20.41 -40.12
N THR A 21 26.69 -20.58 -39.19
CA THR A 21 27.54 -21.78 -39.11
C THR A 21 26.87 -22.93 -38.34
N HIS A 22 26.05 -22.59 -37.34
CA HIS A 22 25.30 -23.55 -36.53
C HIS A 22 23.85 -23.08 -36.35
N PRO A 23 22.90 -23.56 -37.19
CA PRO A 23 21.51 -23.09 -37.20
C PRO A 23 20.72 -23.30 -35.89
N GLY A 24 21.22 -24.17 -34.99
CA GLY A 24 20.62 -24.41 -33.66
C GLY A 24 21.22 -23.58 -32.52
N LEU A 25 22.17 -22.68 -32.81
CA LEU A 25 22.86 -21.91 -31.78
C LEU A 25 21.94 -20.85 -31.17
N ARG A 26 21.71 -20.93 -29.86
CA ARG A 26 20.96 -19.92 -29.10
C ARG A 26 21.91 -19.04 -28.31
N PHE A 27 21.64 -17.74 -28.33
CA PHE A 27 22.36 -16.77 -27.52
C PHE A 27 21.62 -16.50 -26.21
N LYS A 28 22.41 -16.39 -25.14
CA LYS A 28 21.97 -15.94 -23.83
C LYS A 28 22.62 -14.61 -23.50
N ILE A 29 21.90 -13.79 -22.75
CA ILE A 29 22.32 -12.49 -22.25
C ILE A 29 22.17 -12.46 -20.72
N ASN A 30 23.07 -11.76 -20.06
CA ASN A 30 22.94 -11.46 -18.64
C ASN A 30 22.61 -9.97 -18.44
N THR A 31 21.78 -9.71 -17.44
CA THR A 31 21.23 -8.38 -17.11
C THR A 31 22.25 -7.42 -16.51
N LYS A 32 23.35 -7.93 -15.93
CA LYS A 32 24.37 -7.05 -15.30
C LYS A 32 25.44 -6.57 -16.29
N CYS A 33 25.90 -7.44 -17.18
CA CYS A 33 26.98 -7.12 -18.12
C CYS A 33 26.50 -6.87 -19.56
N TYR A 34 25.28 -7.28 -19.91
CA TYR A 34 24.72 -7.18 -21.26
C TYR A 34 25.68 -7.68 -22.34
N HIS A 35 26.30 -8.84 -22.13
CA HIS A 35 27.09 -9.52 -23.15
C HIS A 35 26.31 -10.70 -23.71
N ARG A 36 26.32 -10.84 -25.04
CA ARG A 36 25.69 -11.93 -25.77
C ARG A 36 26.70 -13.08 -25.90
N ILE A 37 26.38 -14.25 -25.35
CA ILE A 37 27.23 -15.44 -25.40
C ILE A 37 26.38 -16.64 -25.81
N CYS A 38 26.92 -17.58 -26.59
CA CYS A 38 26.19 -18.77 -26.96
C CYS A 38 26.00 -19.73 -25.77
N GLU A 39 24.93 -20.53 -25.81
CA GLU A 39 24.58 -21.48 -24.75
C GLU A 39 25.73 -22.42 -24.39
N GLY A 40 26.45 -22.98 -25.38
CA GLY A 40 27.57 -23.88 -25.13
C GLY A 40 28.75 -23.22 -24.40
N CYS A 41 29.03 -21.94 -24.66
CA CYS A 41 30.04 -21.19 -23.92
C CYS A 41 29.58 -20.89 -22.49
N VAL A 42 28.31 -20.55 -22.29
CA VAL A 42 27.75 -20.35 -20.93
C VAL A 42 27.86 -21.66 -20.13
N ASP A 43 27.52 -22.81 -20.70
CA ASP A 43 27.58 -24.08 -19.99
C ASP A 43 29.00 -24.50 -19.63
N ARG A 44 29.97 -24.25 -20.52
CA ARG A 44 31.38 -24.60 -20.28
C ARG A 44 32.01 -23.71 -19.20
N HIS A 45 31.87 -22.39 -19.33
CA HIS A 45 32.51 -21.43 -18.41
C HIS A 45 31.83 -21.36 -17.04
N PHE A 46 30.51 -21.59 -16.97
CA PHE A 46 29.74 -21.56 -15.71
C PHE A 46 29.42 -22.96 -15.16
N SER A 47 30.17 -23.99 -15.58
CA SER A 47 30.05 -25.36 -15.04
C SER A 47 30.32 -25.42 -13.54
N SER A 48 31.28 -24.63 -13.04
CA SER A 48 31.58 -24.46 -11.61
C SER A 48 30.58 -23.55 -10.87
N GLY A 49 29.53 -23.06 -11.54
CA GLY A 49 28.45 -22.26 -10.95
C GLY A 49 28.68 -20.75 -10.98
N LYS A 50 29.64 -20.25 -10.18
CA LYS A 50 30.02 -18.83 -10.12
C LYS A 50 31.30 -18.62 -10.91
N ALA A 51 31.24 -17.78 -11.95
CA ALA A 51 32.39 -17.39 -12.76
C ALA A 51 32.28 -15.93 -13.19
N GLU A 52 33.38 -15.37 -13.65
CA GLU A 52 33.41 -14.05 -14.28
C GLU A 52 32.96 -14.14 -15.75
N CYS A 53 32.45 -13.05 -16.29
CA CYS A 53 32.12 -12.97 -17.71
C CYS A 53 33.39 -13.23 -18.55
N PRO A 54 33.39 -14.18 -19.50
CA PRO A 54 34.58 -14.52 -20.30
C PRO A 54 34.86 -13.53 -21.45
N VAL A 55 34.13 -12.42 -21.53
CA VAL A 55 34.34 -11.39 -22.56
C VAL A 55 35.49 -10.47 -22.14
N GLY A 56 36.46 -10.25 -23.03
CA GLY A 56 37.61 -9.39 -22.78
C GLY A 56 37.18 -8.00 -22.31
N GLY A 57 37.67 -7.57 -21.14
CA GLY A 57 37.34 -6.29 -20.52
C GLY A 57 36.14 -6.31 -19.56
N CYS A 58 35.52 -7.46 -19.32
CA CYS A 58 34.40 -7.60 -18.37
C CYS A 58 34.71 -8.54 -17.22
N HIS A 59 34.85 -8.00 -16.00
CA HIS A 59 35.15 -8.79 -14.78
C HIS A 59 33.95 -8.97 -13.85
N VAL A 60 32.73 -8.90 -14.40
CA VAL A 60 31.50 -9.05 -13.60
C VAL A 60 31.31 -10.52 -13.24
N SER A 61 31.20 -10.81 -11.93
CA SER A 61 30.91 -12.16 -11.44
C SER A 61 29.41 -12.49 -11.55
N LEU A 62 29.09 -13.61 -12.20
CA LEU A 62 27.73 -14.00 -12.57
C LEU A 62 27.45 -15.46 -12.22
N TRP A 63 26.18 -15.79 -12.04
CA TRP A 63 25.73 -17.18 -11.84
C TRP A 63 25.12 -17.76 -13.12
N LYS A 64 25.23 -19.07 -13.33
CA LYS A 64 24.62 -19.77 -14.49
C LYS A 64 23.12 -19.47 -14.64
N ARG A 65 22.37 -19.39 -13.53
CA ARG A 65 20.92 -19.10 -13.51
C ARG A 65 20.54 -17.67 -13.90
N GLU A 66 21.48 -16.73 -13.86
CA GLU A 66 21.23 -15.32 -14.20
C GLU A 66 21.25 -15.08 -15.72
N TRP A 67 21.65 -16.08 -16.52
CA TRP A 67 21.64 -16.01 -17.97
C TRP A 67 20.24 -16.28 -18.52
N ARG A 68 19.68 -15.31 -19.25
CA ARG A 68 18.37 -15.43 -19.91
C ARG A 68 18.52 -15.56 -21.41
N THR A 69 17.51 -16.12 -22.07
CA THR A 69 17.41 -16.09 -23.54
C THR A 69 17.13 -14.66 -24.00
N GLN A 70 17.78 -14.27 -25.08
CA GLN A 70 17.55 -12.98 -25.72
C GLN A 70 16.15 -12.93 -26.36
N THR A 71 15.44 -11.82 -26.16
CA THR A 71 14.12 -11.56 -26.73
C THR A 71 14.16 -10.60 -27.93
N PHE A 72 15.07 -9.63 -27.91
CA PHE A 72 15.26 -8.63 -28.96
C PHE A 72 16.66 -8.71 -29.56
N GLU A 73 16.81 -8.40 -30.83
CA GLU A 73 18.11 -8.41 -31.51
C GLU A 73 19.07 -7.36 -30.95
N ASP A 74 18.57 -6.18 -30.58
CA ASP A 74 19.38 -5.08 -30.07
C ASP A 74 19.58 -5.13 -28.55
N LEU A 75 20.84 -5.13 -28.12
CA LEU A 75 21.19 -5.10 -26.69
C LEU A 75 20.83 -3.77 -26.02
N LYS A 76 20.78 -2.67 -26.80
CA LYS A 76 20.38 -1.35 -26.30
C LYS A 76 18.92 -1.39 -25.84
N ILE A 77 18.04 -1.99 -26.66
CA ILE A 77 16.61 -2.14 -26.36
C ILE A 77 16.40 -3.06 -25.16
N GLU A 78 17.12 -4.18 -25.08
CA GLU A 78 17.05 -5.10 -23.93
C GLU A 78 17.38 -4.40 -22.61
N ARG A 79 18.42 -3.55 -22.60
CA ARG A 79 18.81 -2.75 -21.45
C ARG A 79 17.76 -1.72 -21.08
N GLU A 80 17.22 -1.00 -22.06
CA GLU A 80 16.17 0.00 -21.82
C GLU A 80 14.92 -0.63 -21.22
N ILE A 81 14.44 -1.74 -21.78
CA ILE A 81 13.25 -2.44 -21.30
C ILE A 81 13.45 -2.91 -19.86
N GLU A 82 14.64 -3.37 -19.51
CA GLU A 82 14.94 -3.79 -18.14
C GLU A 82 14.98 -2.61 -17.16
N ILE A 83 15.60 -1.49 -17.56
CA ILE A 83 15.59 -0.25 -16.78
C ILE A 83 14.15 0.22 -16.57
N ARG A 84 13.32 0.26 -17.63
CA ARG A 84 11.91 0.67 -17.55
C ARG A 84 11.10 -0.28 -16.65
N LYS A 85 11.28 -1.59 -16.77
CA LYS A 85 10.62 -2.58 -15.87
C LYS A 85 11.01 -2.37 -14.41
N ARG A 86 12.30 -2.12 -14.14
CA ARG A 86 12.81 -1.87 -12.79
C ARG A 86 12.22 -0.59 -12.20
N VAL A 87 12.25 0.52 -12.96
CA VAL A 87 11.74 1.81 -12.50
C VAL A 87 10.22 1.77 -12.31
N ASN A 88 9.47 1.17 -13.24
CA ASN A 88 8.01 1.01 -13.12
C ASN A 88 7.62 0.14 -11.93
N LYS A 89 8.40 -0.88 -11.59
CA LYS A 89 8.15 -1.71 -10.39
C LYS A 89 8.33 -0.92 -9.08
N ILE A 90 9.25 0.05 -9.07
CA ILE A 90 9.46 0.92 -7.90
C ILE A 90 8.40 2.02 -7.86
N LEU A 91 8.08 2.61 -9.01
CA LEU A 91 7.15 3.73 -9.19
C LEU A 91 5.80 3.25 -9.73
N ASP A 92 5.21 2.21 -9.11
CA ASP A 92 3.89 1.70 -9.47
C ASP A 92 2.81 2.48 -8.70
N ARG A 93 2.35 3.59 -9.31
CA ARG A 93 1.29 4.46 -8.79
C ARG A 93 0.24 4.66 -9.86
N ARG A 94 -1.03 4.63 -9.46
CA ARG A 94 -2.17 4.81 -10.36
C ARG A 94 -2.76 6.22 -10.27
N GLU A 95 -3.46 6.64 -11.32
CA GLU A 95 -4.12 7.96 -11.40
C GLU A 95 -5.13 8.20 -10.26
N ASP A 96 -5.80 7.15 -9.75
CA ASP A 96 -6.75 7.26 -8.64
C ASP A 96 -6.10 7.69 -7.32
N GLU A 97 -4.80 7.43 -7.16
CA GLU A 97 -4.00 7.83 -5.99
C GLU A 97 -3.66 9.32 -5.99
N PHE A 98 -3.92 10.08 -7.06
CA PHE A 98 -3.56 11.50 -7.16
C PHE A 98 -4.77 12.43 -6.97
N GLU A 99 -4.54 13.60 -6.34
CA GLU A 99 -5.56 14.65 -6.15
C GLU A 99 -5.98 15.28 -7.48
N THR A 100 -5.01 15.65 -8.31
CA THR A 100 -5.25 16.27 -9.61
C THR A 100 -4.65 15.46 -10.76
N LYS A 101 -5.28 15.55 -11.93
CA LYS A 101 -4.74 14.95 -13.15
C LYS A 101 -3.37 15.54 -13.52
N ARG A 102 -3.16 16.83 -13.26
CA ARG A 102 -1.90 17.51 -13.56
C ARG A 102 -0.74 16.95 -12.74
N ASP A 103 -0.97 16.63 -11.47
CA ASP A 103 0.06 16.01 -10.62
C ASP A 103 0.42 14.61 -11.11
N TYR A 104 -0.54 13.87 -11.65
CA TYR A 104 -0.29 12.57 -12.28
C TYR A 104 0.51 12.71 -13.58
N ASP A 105 0.17 13.66 -14.44
CA ASP A 105 0.94 13.94 -15.67
C ASP A 105 2.38 14.37 -15.34
N ASP A 106 2.57 15.25 -14.35
CA ASP A 106 3.90 15.66 -13.86
C ASP A 106 4.69 14.47 -13.26
N PHE A 107 4.02 13.52 -12.62
CA PHE A 107 4.63 12.29 -12.13
C PHE A 107 5.07 11.35 -13.26
N LEU A 108 4.26 11.21 -14.32
CA LEU A 108 4.62 10.43 -15.49
C LEU A 108 5.86 11.01 -16.19
N GLU A 109 5.93 12.33 -16.33
CA GLU A 109 7.12 13.03 -16.85
C GLU A 109 8.35 12.78 -15.96
N LEU A 110 8.22 12.91 -14.64
CA LEU A 110 9.32 12.62 -13.70
C LEU A 110 9.80 11.16 -13.79
N ARG A 111 8.88 10.21 -13.99
CA ARG A 111 9.22 8.80 -14.19
C ARG A 111 10.03 8.60 -15.47
N GLU A 112 9.60 9.19 -16.59
CA GLU A 112 10.34 9.07 -17.85
C GLU A 112 11.69 9.82 -17.78
N GLU A 113 11.79 10.96 -17.09
CA GLU A 113 13.06 11.65 -16.86
C GLU A 113 14.08 10.73 -16.13
N LEU A 114 13.63 10.02 -15.08
CA LEU A 114 14.48 9.07 -14.36
C LEU A 114 14.89 7.88 -15.24
N ILE A 115 13.98 7.37 -16.08
CA ILE A 115 14.30 6.28 -17.04
C ILE A 115 15.34 6.77 -18.05
N MET A 116 15.12 7.93 -18.65
CA MET A 116 16.00 8.51 -19.67
C MET A 116 17.40 8.75 -19.13
N ASN A 117 17.52 9.28 -17.92
CA ASN A 117 18.80 9.46 -17.25
C ASN A 117 19.59 8.14 -17.10
N LEU A 118 18.89 7.06 -16.73
CA LEU A 118 19.51 5.74 -16.59
C LEU A 118 19.89 5.11 -17.94
N VAL A 119 19.09 5.33 -18.99
CA VAL A 119 19.35 4.82 -20.34
C VAL A 119 20.57 5.52 -20.96
N PHE A 120 20.62 6.85 -20.90
CA PHE A 120 21.74 7.64 -21.44
C PHE A 120 22.96 7.72 -20.54
N ARG A 121 22.87 7.15 -19.32
CA ARG A 121 23.93 7.20 -18.29
C ARG A 121 24.28 8.63 -17.86
N THR A 122 23.31 9.55 -17.93
CA THR A 122 23.41 10.89 -17.37
C THR A 122 22.98 10.84 -15.90
N ASP A 123 23.83 11.32 -15.00
CA ASP A 123 23.55 11.41 -13.56
C ASP A 123 22.98 10.11 -12.92
N VAL A 124 23.63 8.98 -13.22
CA VAL A 124 23.22 7.65 -12.71
C VAL A 124 23.23 7.58 -11.19
N ALA A 125 24.19 8.26 -10.54
CA ALA A 125 24.33 8.23 -9.10
C ALA A 125 23.17 8.97 -8.40
N ALA A 126 22.81 10.18 -8.84
CA ALA A 126 21.72 10.91 -8.21
C ALA A 126 20.36 10.28 -8.49
N THR A 127 20.14 9.73 -9.69
CA THR A 127 18.89 9.02 -10.02
C THR A 127 18.71 7.75 -9.21
N ASN A 128 19.75 6.91 -9.09
CA ASN A 128 19.70 5.72 -8.23
C ASN A 128 19.46 6.09 -6.77
N ARG A 129 20.05 7.20 -6.30
CA ARG A 129 19.83 7.71 -4.95
C ARG A 129 18.36 8.12 -4.73
N LYS A 130 17.76 8.89 -5.65
CA LYS A 130 16.34 9.27 -5.58
C LYS A 130 15.42 8.03 -5.55
N LEU A 131 15.70 7.04 -6.39
CA LEU A 131 14.94 5.78 -6.43
C LEU A 131 15.06 4.99 -5.12
N LYS A 132 16.26 4.95 -4.54
CA LYS A 132 16.51 4.26 -3.26
C LYS A 132 15.82 4.97 -2.09
N GLU A 133 15.91 6.30 -2.03
CA GLU A 133 15.23 7.11 -1.01
C GLU A 133 13.71 6.92 -1.09
N TYR A 134 13.14 6.92 -2.30
CA TYR A 134 11.72 6.64 -2.51
C TYR A 134 11.32 5.22 -2.09
N ALA A 135 12.09 4.21 -2.51
CA ALA A 135 11.80 2.82 -2.20
C ALA A 135 11.85 2.55 -0.68
N GLN A 136 12.83 3.13 0.02
CA GLN A 136 12.94 3.05 1.47
C GLN A 136 11.78 3.75 2.18
N ALA A 137 11.41 4.94 1.71
CA ALA A 137 10.32 5.71 2.29
C ALA A 137 8.97 4.99 2.17
N ASN A 138 8.75 4.25 1.07
CA ASN A 138 7.53 3.51 0.80
C ASN A 138 7.59 2.02 1.20
N GLY A 139 8.65 1.58 1.88
CA GLY A 139 8.80 0.18 2.33
C GLY A 139 8.86 -0.85 1.20
N ILE A 140 9.19 -0.43 -0.03
CA ILE A 140 9.31 -1.29 -1.20
C ILE A 140 10.61 -2.08 -1.09
N LYS A 141 10.51 -3.41 -1.09
CA LYS A 141 11.69 -4.30 -1.05
C LYS A 141 12.44 -4.22 -2.38
N THR A 142 13.57 -3.53 -2.39
CA THR A 142 14.52 -3.54 -3.52
C THR A 142 15.44 -4.75 -3.43
N ASP A 143 15.85 -5.30 -4.57
CA ASP A 143 16.78 -6.44 -4.61
C ASP A 143 18.13 -6.07 -3.95
N PRO A 144 18.68 -6.90 -3.05
CA PRO A 144 19.89 -6.58 -2.26
C PRO A 144 21.18 -6.50 -3.09
N THR A 145 21.14 -6.91 -4.36
CA THR A 145 22.31 -7.01 -5.26
C THR A 145 22.97 -5.66 -5.56
N GLU A 146 22.26 -4.54 -5.38
CA GLU A 146 22.78 -3.18 -5.60
C GLU A 146 23.36 -2.53 -4.32
N ALA A 147 23.32 -3.21 -3.16
CA ALA A 147 23.76 -2.64 -1.88
C ALA A 147 25.28 -2.53 -1.71
N THR A 148 26.08 -3.11 -2.61
CA THR A 148 27.54 -3.28 -2.42
C THR A 148 28.43 -2.24 -3.12
N SER A 149 27.91 -1.19 -3.77
CA SER A 149 28.75 -0.30 -4.59
C SER A 149 28.95 1.14 -4.13
N GLU A 150 28.65 1.54 -2.89
CA GLU A 150 29.00 2.89 -2.41
C GLU A 150 29.45 2.93 -0.93
N PRO A 151 30.72 3.28 -0.63
CA PRO A 151 31.13 3.72 0.68
C PRO A 151 30.88 5.22 0.86
N GLY A 152 30.11 5.60 1.88
CA GLY A 152 30.28 6.87 2.58
C GLY A 152 29.74 8.14 1.91
N VAL A 153 28.42 8.27 1.77
CA VAL A 153 27.78 9.59 1.73
C VAL A 153 26.73 9.65 2.84
N LYS A 154 26.90 10.59 3.76
CA LYS A 154 26.01 10.83 4.90
C LYS A 154 24.58 11.07 4.38
N ALA A 155 23.60 10.40 5.00
CA ALA A 155 22.18 10.65 4.78
C ALA A 155 21.93 12.16 4.78
N VAL A 156 21.48 12.70 3.64
CA VAL A 156 21.09 14.10 3.58
C VAL A 156 19.94 14.29 4.56
N LYS A 157 20.10 15.26 5.45
CA LYS A 157 19.08 15.68 6.42
C LYS A 157 17.74 15.79 5.68
N LYS A 158 16.69 15.18 6.24
CA LYS A 158 15.29 15.37 5.83
C LYS A 158 15.09 16.85 5.50
N LYS A 159 14.93 17.17 4.22
CA LYS A 159 14.31 18.44 3.85
C LYS A 159 12.90 18.40 4.42
N ASP A 160 12.45 19.54 4.91
CA ASP A 160 11.23 19.75 5.67
C ASP A 160 9.99 19.29 4.88
N VAL A 161 9.68 18.00 4.94
CA VAL A 161 8.43 17.45 4.46
C VAL A 161 7.50 17.40 5.68
N ALA A 162 6.35 18.08 5.57
CA ALA A 162 5.36 18.11 6.63
C ALA A 162 5.00 16.67 7.06
N PRO A 163 4.78 16.40 8.35
CA PRO A 163 4.44 15.07 8.85
C PRO A 163 3.13 14.50 8.27
N ASP A 164 2.37 15.33 7.55
CA ASP A 164 1.11 14.99 6.88
C ASP A 164 1.24 14.71 5.37
N ALA A 165 2.43 14.81 4.77
CA ALA A 165 2.60 14.53 3.34
C ALA A 165 2.40 13.03 3.05
N ALA A 166 1.60 12.73 2.03
CA ALA A 166 1.31 11.35 1.63
C ALA A 166 2.55 10.59 1.10
N ASP A 167 3.56 11.30 0.59
CA ASP A 167 4.85 10.72 0.25
C ASP A 167 5.94 11.07 1.26
N PRO A 168 6.44 10.10 2.05
CA PRO A 168 7.52 10.33 3.02
C PRO A 168 8.87 10.68 2.37
N SER A 169 9.01 10.50 1.05
CA SER A 169 10.20 10.89 0.28
C SER A 169 10.13 12.30 -0.31
N GLY A 170 8.93 12.89 -0.42
CA GLY A 170 8.70 14.16 -1.10
C GLY A 170 9.02 14.15 -2.61
N LEU A 171 9.21 12.97 -3.22
CA LEU A 171 9.54 12.83 -4.64
C LEU A 171 8.32 13.02 -5.54
N ILE A 172 7.16 12.53 -5.10
CA ILE A 172 5.89 12.62 -5.82
C ILE A 172 5.04 13.70 -5.17
N LYS A 173 4.36 14.50 -6.01
CA LYS A 173 3.46 15.58 -5.59
C LYS A 173 2.02 15.13 -5.77
N GLY A 174 1.12 15.63 -4.94
CA GLY A 174 -0.33 15.43 -5.09
C GLY A 174 -0.82 14.00 -4.82
N LEU A 175 -0.02 13.17 -4.15
CA LEU A 175 -0.46 11.83 -3.75
C LEU A 175 -1.48 11.95 -2.60
N LYS A 176 -2.59 11.22 -2.70
CA LYS A 176 -3.64 11.17 -1.67
C LYS A 176 -3.14 10.37 -0.47
N LYS A 177 -3.45 10.86 0.73
CA LYS A 177 -3.20 10.11 1.96
C LYS A 177 -4.05 8.84 1.97
N ILE A 178 -3.40 7.68 2.08
CA ILE A 178 -4.11 6.39 2.22
C ILE A 178 -4.86 6.40 3.56
N VAL A 179 -6.16 6.68 3.50
CA VAL A 179 -7.04 6.56 4.66
C VAL A 179 -7.31 5.08 4.86
N LEU A 180 -6.70 4.48 5.88
CA LEU A 180 -7.07 3.13 6.32
C LEU A 180 -8.55 3.15 6.68
N ALA A 181 -9.37 2.43 5.91
CA ALA A 181 -10.78 2.29 6.21
C ALA A 181 -10.91 1.75 7.63
N LYS A 182 -11.61 2.50 8.49
CA LYS A 182 -11.83 2.09 9.89
C LYS A 182 -12.45 0.69 9.89
N ALA A 183 -11.86 -0.23 10.64
CA ALA A 183 -12.38 -1.60 10.74
C ALA A 183 -13.88 -1.54 11.11
N LYS A 184 -14.71 -2.27 10.35
CA LYS A 184 -16.13 -2.39 10.67
C LYS A 184 -16.25 -2.90 12.09
N ALA A 185 -17.04 -2.23 12.92
CA ALA A 185 -17.30 -2.68 14.28
C ALA A 185 -17.89 -4.12 14.25
N PRO A 186 -17.65 -4.94 15.28
CA PRO A 186 -18.28 -6.25 15.41
C PRO A 186 -19.80 -6.15 15.21
N TYR A 187 -20.38 -7.11 14.49
CA TYR A 187 -21.82 -7.13 14.19
C TYR A 187 -22.65 -7.19 15.47
N ASP A 188 -23.50 -6.19 15.68
CA ASP A 188 -24.48 -6.16 16.76
C ASP A 188 -25.84 -6.67 16.24
N PRO A 189 -26.34 -7.83 16.71
CA PRO A 189 -27.64 -8.38 16.30
C PRO A 189 -28.83 -7.48 16.57
N PHE A 190 -28.70 -6.54 17.51
CA PHE A 190 -29.77 -5.60 17.86
C PHE A 190 -29.64 -4.25 17.14
N MET A 191 -28.62 -4.06 16.29
CA MET A 191 -28.42 -2.83 15.51
C MET A 191 -28.50 -1.55 16.37
N GLY A 192 -28.00 -1.60 17.60
CA GLY A 192 -28.10 -0.47 18.53
C GLY A 192 -29.52 -0.16 19.03
N MET A 193 -30.48 -1.09 18.94
CA MET A 193 -31.78 -0.95 19.56
C MET A 193 -31.59 -0.75 21.07
N PRO A 194 -32.13 0.33 21.66
CA PRO A 194 -32.00 0.57 23.08
C PRO A 194 -32.63 -0.62 23.82
N ARG A 195 -31.89 -1.19 24.79
CA ARG A 195 -32.44 -2.21 25.69
C ARG A 195 -33.49 -1.63 26.65
N THR A 196 -33.57 -0.32 26.72
CA THR A 196 -34.52 0.45 27.51
C THR A 196 -35.76 0.77 26.69
N LYS A 197 -36.94 0.68 27.29
CA LYS A 197 -38.19 1.08 26.66
C LYS A 197 -38.26 2.60 26.58
N ASP A 198 -38.87 3.13 25.52
CA ASP A 198 -38.91 4.57 25.27
C ASP A 198 -39.80 5.35 26.28
N TYR A 199 -40.80 4.69 26.86
CA TYR A 199 -41.88 5.36 27.60
C TYR A 199 -41.66 5.48 29.10
N TYR A 200 -40.88 4.58 29.71
CA TYR A 200 -40.62 4.60 31.14
C TYR A 200 -39.37 3.79 31.48
N GLN A 201 -38.78 4.12 32.62
CA GLN A 201 -37.72 3.34 33.24
C GLN A 201 -38.21 2.82 34.60
N VAL A 202 -38.06 1.52 34.83
CA VAL A 202 -38.34 0.93 36.13
C VAL A 202 -37.16 1.21 37.05
N ASP A 203 -37.32 2.12 37.99
CA ASP A 203 -36.35 2.31 39.08
C ASP A 203 -36.47 1.21 40.14
N ASP A 204 -35.32 0.81 40.70
CA ASP A 204 -35.23 -0.13 41.82
C ASP A 204 -36.03 0.30 43.06
N LYS A 205 -36.28 1.61 43.21
CA LYS A 205 -37.09 2.16 44.31
C LYS A 205 -38.52 1.63 44.28
N TYR A 206 -39.11 1.47 43.10
CA TYR A 206 -40.48 0.96 42.95
C TYR A 206 -40.60 -0.48 43.43
N VAL A 207 -39.62 -1.31 43.07
CA VAL A 207 -39.54 -2.72 43.50
C VAL A 207 -39.33 -2.79 45.01
N SER A 208 -38.42 -1.98 45.56
CA SER A 208 -38.09 -2.01 47.00
C SER A 208 -39.27 -1.70 47.93
N LYS A 209 -40.24 -0.89 47.49
CA LYS A 209 -41.40 -0.49 48.29
C LYS A 209 -42.46 -1.60 48.40
N VAL A 210 -42.52 -2.49 47.41
CA VAL A 210 -43.51 -3.57 47.30
C VAL A 210 -42.90 -4.94 47.66
N ARG A 211 -41.55 -5.01 47.75
CA ARG A 211 -40.80 -6.23 48.05
C ARG A 211 -40.98 -6.69 49.50
N GLY A 212 -42.08 -7.38 49.77
CA GLY A 212 -42.22 -8.28 50.91
C GLY A 212 -41.43 -9.58 50.70
N LYS A 213 -41.46 -10.50 51.69
CA LYS A 213 -40.98 -11.87 51.48
C LYS A 213 -41.97 -12.57 50.53
N PRO A 214 -41.56 -13.03 49.33
CA PRO A 214 -42.47 -13.74 48.44
C PRO A 214 -42.89 -15.05 49.11
N ALA A 215 -44.18 -15.38 49.03
CA ALA A 215 -44.63 -16.71 49.40
C ALA A 215 -44.09 -17.71 48.38
N ASP A 216 -43.71 -18.92 48.82
CA ASP A 216 -43.12 -19.94 47.94
C ASP A 216 -44.02 -20.30 46.74
N ALA A 217 -45.33 -20.16 46.90
CA ALA A 217 -46.30 -20.33 45.82
C ALA A 217 -46.16 -19.27 44.70
N MET A 218 -45.79 -18.03 45.04
CA MET A 218 -45.55 -16.96 44.05
C MET A 218 -44.28 -17.23 43.26
N LEU A 219 -43.23 -17.75 43.91
CA LEU A 219 -41.97 -18.09 43.27
C LEU A 219 -42.12 -19.26 42.29
N ALA A 220 -42.88 -20.30 42.68
CA ALA A 220 -43.16 -21.46 41.83
C ALA A 220 -44.02 -21.10 40.60
N GLY A 221 -44.82 -20.03 40.69
CA GLY A 221 -45.57 -19.45 39.57
C GLY A 221 -44.75 -18.55 38.65
N GLY A 222 -43.45 -18.35 38.93
CA GLY A 222 -42.57 -17.48 38.15
C GLY A 222 -42.83 -15.98 38.35
N TYR A 223 -43.48 -15.59 39.45
CA TYR A 223 -43.81 -14.18 39.70
C TYR A 223 -42.55 -13.40 40.09
N ASP A 224 -42.11 -12.48 39.23
CA ASP A 224 -41.07 -11.50 39.53
C ASP A 224 -41.65 -10.09 39.73
N PHE A 225 -41.18 -9.41 40.77
CA PHE A 225 -41.68 -8.08 41.14
C PHE A 225 -41.21 -7.00 40.16
N ALA A 226 -40.04 -7.16 39.54
CA ALA A 226 -39.57 -6.20 38.55
C ALA A 226 -40.43 -6.29 37.28
N GLU A 227 -40.67 -7.50 36.78
CA GLU A 227 -41.56 -7.74 35.63
C GLU A 227 -43.01 -7.30 35.89
N TYR A 228 -43.53 -7.52 37.11
CA TYR A 228 -44.86 -7.05 37.46
C TYR A 228 -44.99 -5.53 37.42
N MET A 229 -44.02 -4.81 38.00
CA MET A 229 -44.01 -3.34 37.98
C MET A 229 -43.83 -2.80 36.55
N ASP A 230 -43.00 -3.47 35.75
CA ASP A 230 -42.81 -3.20 34.34
C ASP A 230 -44.11 -3.35 33.54
N GLU A 231 -44.87 -4.45 33.74
CA GLU A 231 -46.17 -4.66 33.09
C GLU A 231 -47.23 -3.64 33.56
N CYS A 232 -47.24 -3.28 34.84
CA CYS A 232 -48.11 -2.25 35.39
C CYS A 232 -47.83 -0.87 34.78
N LEU A 233 -46.56 -0.47 34.69
CA LEU A 233 -46.16 0.81 34.08
C LEU A 233 -46.42 0.80 32.57
N LEU A 234 -46.19 -0.32 31.88
CA LEU A 234 -46.58 -0.48 30.47
C LEU A 234 -48.09 -0.28 30.31
N ARG A 235 -48.93 -0.98 31.08
CA ARG A 235 -50.39 -0.86 30.96
C ARG A 235 -50.90 0.54 31.30
N ALA A 236 -50.28 1.20 32.27
CA ALA A 236 -50.65 2.55 32.66
C ALA A 236 -50.30 3.57 31.57
N PHE A 237 -49.07 3.55 31.05
CA PHE A 237 -48.54 4.61 30.20
C PHE A 237 -48.59 4.31 28.70
N ALA A 238 -48.62 3.04 28.27
CA ALA A 238 -48.71 2.71 26.85
C ALA A 238 -50.09 3.02 26.22
N GLY A 239 -51.14 3.21 27.04
CA GLY A 239 -52.50 3.55 26.59
C GLY A 239 -52.90 5.02 26.79
N LEU A 240 -52.17 5.75 27.62
CA LEU A 240 -52.36 7.19 27.85
C LEU A 240 -51.26 7.90 27.07
N GLY A 241 -51.56 8.36 25.85
CA GLY A 241 -50.62 9.13 25.01
C GLY A 241 -50.29 10.52 25.56
N VAL A 242 -49.95 10.60 26.85
CA VAL A 242 -49.63 11.82 27.60
C VAL A 242 -48.17 11.72 28.00
N PHE A 243 -47.32 12.42 27.28
CA PHE A 243 -45.90 12.54 27.60
C PHE A 243 -45.73 13.62 28.67
N ILE A 244 -45.31 13.21 29.87
CA ILE A 244 -45.16 14.12 31.01
C ILE A 244 -44.13 15.22 30.68
N GLU A 245 -43.11 14.93 29.87
CA GLU A 245 -42.13 15.92 29.43
C GLU A 245 -42.74 16.98 28.50
N ASP A 246 -43.62 16.59 27.56
CA ASP A 246 -44.33 17.55 26.71
C ASP A 246 -45.26 18.43 27.55
N GLU A 247 -46.01 17.86 28.49
CA GLU A 247 -46.89 18.60 29.40
C GLU A 247 -46.11 19.50 30.37
N MET A 248 -44.97 19.06 30.90
CA MET A 248 -44.11 19.87 31.77
C MET A 248 -43.41 21.00 31.01
N SER A 249 -43.01 20.77 29.76
CA SER A 249 -42.42 21.82 28.91
C SER A 249 -43.37 23.00 28.70
N THR A 250 -44.69 22.73 28.60
CA THR A 250 -45.69 23.81 28.52
C THR A 250 -45.80 24.60 29.83
N ARG A 251 -45.59 23.94 30.97
CA ARG A 251 -45.63 24.57 32.29
C ARG A 251 -44.40 25.45 32.54
N ASP A 252 -43.21 24.98 32.17
CA ASP A 252 -41.96 25.74 32.33
C ASP A 252 -41.87 26.93 31.37
N ASN A 253 -42.47 26.83 30.18
CA ASN A 253 -42.56 27.93 29.21
C ASN A 253 -43.54 29.06 29.61
N THR A 254 -44.33 28.89 30.69
CA THR A 254 -45.22 29.94 31.23
C THR A 254 -44.59 30.77 32.36
N ALA A 255 -43.34 30.48 32.74
CA ALA A 255 -42.58 31.36 33.63
C ALA A 255 -42.16 32.62 32.87
N ILE A 256 -42.93 33.70 33.04
CA ILE A 256 -42.65 35.03 32.50
C ILE A 256 -41.22 35.44 32.90
N PRO A 257 -40.31 35.74 31.95
CA PRO A 257 -38.99 36.24 32.30
C PRO A 257 -39.13 37.63 32.93
N ILE A 258 -38.67 37.76 34.17
CA ILE A 258 -38.58 39.03 34.89
C ILE A 258 -37.54 39.90 34.17
N PRO A 259 -37.88 41.11 33.70
CA PRO A 259 -36.93 41.95 32.99
C PRO A 259 -35.99 42.65 34.00
N GLY A 260 -34.74 42.18 34.03
CA GLY A 260 -33.57 42.98 34.38
C GLY A 260 -33.02 42.83 35.80
N ALA A 261 -31.79 42.31 35.91
CA ALA A 261 -30.74 42.82 36.80
C ALA A 261 -29.36 42.26 36.39
N ALA A 262 -28.47 43.21 36.03
CA ALA A 262 -27.00 43.17 35.98
C ALA A 262 -26.29 42.16 35.07
#